data_AF-A0A6A7ZM39-F1
#
_entry.id   AF-A0A6A7ZM39-F1
#
_cell.length_a   1.000
_cell.length_b   1.000
_cell.length_c   1.000
_cell.angle_alpha   90.00
_cell.angle_beta   90.00
_cell.angle_gamma   90.00
#
_symmetry.space_group_name_H-M   'P 1'
#
loop_
_entity.id
_entity.type
_entity.pdbx_description
1 polymer ?
#
loop_
_entity_poly.entity_id
_entity_poly.type
_entity_poly.pdbx_seq_one_letter_code
_entity_poly.pdbx_strand_id
1 'polypeptide(L)'
;MPSFCSFLVFEPSQADLVMSLCRCIGWNVRFIPDPSKRFKFHKHGDSEVSLPGALADFGALGVSESHGQLLVVEAERTEANNIIQLIHAAGVVIDGFPDQKVGDPSAFEIPDDASEQASIFENIFQTTGFFERFSFKAQRPVAIAMAAKAWSNRRTVYAIHKVAKSYETEAITPWSAHPRYGQIFEKHSGEFSDHVRSSIAINLAFSAIEEMKLEVKSSREIPRWLDNKKYTWNPAVLDDISSRLEKAGIDPEKTVNWVVRGDTTEVAMQPVRDRFSTYSDGQKVRDIELSLPDAIHACTYFRNSMTAHAFGKETPLLWPYEVYNVQQVARFLVLSTCGLFNVWTEGLLTETAGRKSAPAPSGVC
;
A
#
# COMPACT_ATOMS: atom_id res chain seq x y z
N MET A 1 10.34 27.65 11.81
CA MET A 1 9.38 26.80 11.08
C MET A 1 9.01 25.69 12.03
N PRO A 2 7.71 25.44 12.30
CA PRO A 2 7.31 24.43 13.28
C PRO A 2 7.81 23.04 12.90
N SER A 3 8.11 22.22 13.91
CA SER A 3 8.57 20.84 13.76
C SER A 3 7.44 19.87 14.08
N PHE A 4 7.14 18.97 13.16
CA PHE A 4 6.10 17.96 13.31
C PHE A 4 6.69 16.55 13.21
N CYS A 5 6.11 15.61 13.93
CA CYS A 5 6.57 14.23 13.96
C CYS A 5 5.39 13.27 13.99
N SER A 6 5.66 12.00 13.67
CA SER A 6 4.70 10.91 13.80
C SER A 6 5.27 9.81 14.71
N PHE A 7 4.47 8.79 14.99
CA PHE A 7 4.90 7.61 15.74
C PHE A 7 5.62 6.57 14.86
N LEU A 8 6.10 6.99 13.69
CA LEU A 8 6.83 6.14 12.76
C LEU A 8 8.32 6.07 13.14
N VAL A 9 8.72 4.93 13.71
CA VAL A 9 10.11 4.58 14.02
C VAL A 9 10.88 4.05 12.81
N PHE A 10 12.11 4.51 12.64
CA PHE A 10 13.05 4.07 11.62
C PHE A 10 14.26 3.44 12.27
N GLU A 11 14.83 2.43 11.60
CA GLU A 11 16.14 1.93 11.95
C GLU A 11 17.20 2.98 11.60
N PRO A 12 18.18 3.27 12.47
CA PRO A 12 19.18 4.32 12.21
C PRO A 12 19.97 4.15 10.92
N SER A 13 20.21 2.91 10.49
CA SER A 13 20.91 2.60 9.22
C SER A 13 20.14 3.10 7.98
N GLN A 14 18.83 3.36 8.10
CA GLN A 14 17.95 3.81 7.02
C GLN A 14 17.90 5.34 6.91
N ALA A 15 18.41 6.08 7.89
CA ALA A 15 18.24 7.54 8.00
C ALA A 15 18.78 8.29 6.78
N ASP A 16 19.97 7.92 6.30
CA ASP A 16 20.62 8.51 5.13
C ASP A 16 19.78 8.36 3.85
N LEU A 17 19.25 7.16 3.62
CA LEU A 17 18.38 6.88 2.48
C LEU A 17 17.11 7.72 2.56
N VAL A 18 16.44 7.72 3.72
CA VAL A 18 15.20 8.46 3.94
C VAL A 18 15.41 9.97 3.74
N MET A 19 16.46 10.54 4.35
CA MET A 19 16.80 11.95 4.16
C MET A 19 17.05 12.27 2.69
N SER A 20 17.76 11.41 1.96
CA SER A 20 18.00 11.59 0.54
C SER A 20 16.70 11.60 -0.27
N LEU A 21 15.78 10.67 0.00
CA LEU A 21 14.49 10.58 -0.69
C LEU A 21 13.64 11.85 -0.45
N CYS A 22 13.55 12.31 0.80
CA CYS A 22 12.81 13.51 1.17
C CYS A 22 13.41 14.78 0.55
N ARG A 23 14.74 14.94 0.59
CA ARG A 23 15.43 16.11 0.02
C ARG A 23 15.27 16.22 -1.50
N CYS A 24 15.23 15.09 -2.21
CA CYS A 24 15.04 15.08 -3.66
C CYS A 24 13.74 15.75 -4.12
N ILE A 25 12.73 15.83 -3.25
CA ILE A 25 11.44 16.47 -3.55
C ILE A 25 11.21 17.76 -2.73
N GLY A 26 12.24 18.25 -2.04
CA GLY A 26 12.21 19.50 -1.29
C GLY A 26 11.58 19.42 0.09
N TRP A 27 11.30 18.23 0.63
CA TRP A 27 10.85 18.11 2.03
C TRP A 27 12.01 18.38 2.99
N ASN A 28 11.79 19.32 3.91
CA ASN A 28 12.74 19.59 4.98
C ASN A 28 12.50 18.63 6.15
N VAL A 29 13.44 17.71 6.35
CA VAL A 29 13.34 16.65 7.35
C VAL A 29 14.63 16.44 8.11
N ARG A 30 14.50 15.96 9.35
CA ARG A 30 15.60 15.50 10.20
C ARG A 30 15.18 14.31 11.04
N PHE A 31 16.13 13.64 11.66
CA PHE A 31 15.87 12.55 12.58
C PHE A 31 16.13 12.97 14.04
N ILE A 32 15.32 12.45 14.94
CA ILE A 32 15.56 12.49 16.39
C ILE A 32 15.55 11.07 16.96
N PRO A 33 16.19 10.81 18.11
CA PRO A 33 16.07 9.52 18.79
C PRO A 33 14.61 9.19 19.11
N ASP A 34 14.22 7.93 18.98
CA ASP A 34 12.92 7.43 19.43
C ASP A 34 12.82 7.55 20.96
N PRO A 35 11.95 8.44 21.48
CA PRO A 35 11.82 8.70 22.91
C PRO A 35 11.15 7.54 23.66
N SER A 36 10.39 6.69 22.95
CA SER A 36 9.77 5.52 23.56
C SER A 36 10.81 4.47 23.93
N LYS A 37 11.94 4.42 23.20
CA LYS A 37 12.94 3.33 23.29
C LYS A 37 12.34 1.94 23.09
N ARG A 38 11.15 1.85 22.48
CA ARG A 38 10.38 0.63 22.27
C ARG A 38 11.14 -0.37 21.41
N PHE A 39 11.90 0.13 20.44
CA PHE A 39 12.65 -0.68 19.49
C PHE A 39 14.15 -0.57 19.74
N LYS A 40 14.83 -1.72 19.69
CA LYS A 40 16.28 -1.86 19.61
C LYS A 40 16.65 -2.54 18.32
N PHE A 41 17.63 -2.00 17.63
CA PHE A 41 18.15 -2.50 16.37
C PHE A 41 19.56 -3.04 16.58
N HIS A 42 19.85 -4.17 15.96
CA HIS A 42 21.15 -4.83 15.99
C HIS A 42 21.42 -5.53 14.66
N LYS A 43 22.65 -6.02 14.44
CA LYS A 43 23.10 -6.59 13.15
C LYS A 43 22.17 -7.67 12.55
N HIS A 44 21.45 -8.41 13.39
CA HIS A 44 20.62 -9.55 12.98
C HIS A 44 19.10 -9.29 13.00
N GLY A 45 18.67 -8.03 13.12
CA GLY A 45 17.25 -7.66 13.18
C GLY A 45 16.95 -6.65 14.28
N ASP A 46 15.76 -6.74 14.84
CA ASP A 46 15.27 -5.85 15.89
C ASP A 46 14.61 -6.60 17.05
N SER A 47 14.52 -5.91 18.18
CA SER A 47 13.78 -6.34 19.36
C SER A 47 12.76 -5.24 19.73
N GLU A 48 11.60 -5.66 20.21
CA GLU A 48 10.50 -4.77 20.59
C GLU A 48 10.00 -5.07 22.01
N VAL A 49 9.68 -4.01 22.76
CA VAL A 49 8.94 -4.13 24.02
C VAL A 49 7.49 -3.75 23.79
N SER A 50 6.54 -4.53 24.29
CA SER A 50 5.12 -4.23 24.11
C SER A 50 4.56 -3.18 25.07
N LEU A 51 5.11 -3.08 26.29
CA LEU A 51 4.61 -2.22 27.38
C LEU A 51 5.74 -1.40 28.03
N PRO A 52 5.47 -0.15 28.48
CA PRO A 52 6.51 0.67 29.08
C PRO A 52 7.18 0.06 30.32
N GLY A 53 6.42 -0.65 31.16
CA GLY A 53 6.95 -1.27 32.38
C GLY A 53 8.06 -2.30 32.14
N ALA A 54 8.13 -2.86 30.94
CA ALA A 54 9.17 -3.82 30.55
C ALA A 54 10.43 -3.14 29.98
N LEU A 55 10.49 -1.79 29.90
CA LEU A 55 11.70 -1.07 29.47
C LEU A 55 12.88 -1.29 30.42
N ALA A 56 12.61 -1.48 31.73
CA ALA A 56 13.65 -1.77 32.70
C ALA A 56 14.34 -3.12 32.41
N ASP A 57 13.54 -4.13 32.03
CA ASP A 57 14.03 -5.47 31.67
C ASP A 57 14.65 -5.51 30.27
N PHE A 58 14.30 -4.54 29.42
CA PHE A 58 14.86 -4.42 28.08
C PHE A 58 16.37 -4.13 28.10
N GLY A 59 16.89 -3.62 29.22
CA GLY A 59 18.33 -3.43 29.47
C GLY A 59 18.96 -2.27 28.72
N ALA A 60 20.25 -2.03 28.97
CA ALA A 60 21.04 -1.03 28.24
C ALA A 60 21.34 -1.48 26.79
N LEU A 61 21.76 -0.55 25.93
CA LEU A 61 22.24 -0.88 24.59
C LEU A 61 23.59 -1.60 24.66
N GLY A 62 23.73 -2.68 23.92
CA GLY A 62 25.02 -3.30 23.62
C GLY A 62 25.88 -2.43 22.68
N VAL A 63 27.16 -2.79 22.54
CA VAL A 63 28.17 -2.03 21.76
C VAL A 63 27.78 -1.82 20.29
N SER A 64 26.93 -2.68 19.72
CA SER A 64 26.46 -2.61 18.33
C SER A 64 24.94 -2.44 18.22
N GLU A 65 24.29 -2.00 19.30
CA GLU A 65 22.86 -1.79 19.33
C GLU A 65 22.52 -0.30 19.28
N SER A 66 21.38 0.02 18.69
CA SER A 66 20.87 1.38 18.63
C SER A 66 19.36 1.40 18.84
N HIS A 67 18.86 2.43 19.51
CA HIS A 67 17.42 2.70 19.49
C HIS A 67 16.98 3.24 18.13
N GLY A 68 15.68 3.15 17.87
CA GLY A 68 15.07 3.73 16.69
C GLY A 68 15.19 5.25 16.62
N GLN A 69 14.79 5.80 15.48
CA GLN A 69 14.71 7.22 15.24
C GLN A 69 13.34 7.61 14.71
N LEU A 70 12.89 8.82 14.99
CA LEU A 70 11.68 9.39 14.40
C LEU A 70 12.03 10.39 13.31
N LEU A 71 11.24 10.40 12.25
CA LEU A 71 11.30 11.41 11.20
C LEU A 71 10.54 12.67 11.64
N VAL A 72 11.25 13.78 11.73
CA VAL A 72 10.69 15.12 11.95
C VAL A 72 10.59 15.83 10.61
N VAL A 73 9.41 16.40 10.35
CA VAL A 73 9.08 17.22 9.18
C VAL A 73 8.97 18.67 9.61
N GLU A 74 9.77 19.54 9.01
CA GLU A 74 9.75 20.97 9.25
C GLU A 74 8.95 21.65 8.14
N ALA A 75 7.66 21.90 8.41
CA ALA A 75 6.73 22.48 7.45
C ALA A 75 5.51 23.07 8.20
N GLU A 76 4.66 23.80 7.49
CA GLU A 76 3.36 24.19 8.02
C GLU A 76 2.51 22.95 8.37
N ARG A 77 1.68 23.05 9.41
CA ARG A 77 0.94 21.91 9.98
C ARG A 77 0.19 21.07 8.93
N THR A 78 -0.49 21.72 8.00
CA THR A 78 -1.26 21.03 6.94
C THR A 78 -0.35 20.25 6.00
N GLU A 79 0.80 20.81 5.62
CA GLU A 79 1.76 20.14 4.75
C GLU A 79 2.42 18.96 5.48
N ALA A 80 2.85 19.16 6.73
CA ALA A 80 3.41 18.08 7.55
C ALA A 80 2.42 16.92 7.72
N ASN A 81 1.15 17.21 7.97
CA ASN A 81 0.09 16.21 8.04
C ASN A 81 -0.10 15.48 6.70
N ASN A 82 -0.13 16.19 5.58
CA ASN A 82 -0.25 15.56 4.26
C ASN A 82 0.93 14.62 3.96
N ILE A 83 2.15 15.02 4.32
CA ILE A 83 3.36 14.19 4.15
C ILE A 83 3.24 12.92 5.00
N ILE A 84 2.96 13.05 6.28
CA ILE A 84 2.87 11.92 7.23
C ILE A 84 1.74 10.98 6.83
N GLN A 85 0.54 11.51 6.54
CA GLN A 85 -0.61 10.69 6.12
C GLN A 85 -0.33 9.96 4.81
N LEU A 86 0.37 10.59 3.86
CA LEU A 86 0.75 9.93 2.61
C LEU A 86 1.76 8.80 2.85
N ILE A 87 2.73 8.97 3.75
CA ILE A 87 3.67 7.91 4.14
C ILE A 87 2.92 6.74 4.80
N HIS A 88 1.97 7.02 5.69
CA HIS A 88 1.12 6.00 6.31
C HIS A 88 0.30 5.22 5.25
N ALA A 89 -0.39 5.94 4.37
CA ALA A 89 -1.18 5.34 3.31
C ALA A 89 -0.32 4.51 2.35
N ALA A 90 0.85 5.02 1.96
CA ALA A 90 1.82 4.28 1.18
C ALA A 90 2.28 3.00 1.90
N GLY A 91 2.50 3.04 3.22
CA GLY A 91 2.81 1.85 4.03
C GLY A 91 1.74 0.76 3.92
N VAL A 92 0.46 1.12 4.04
CA VAL A 92 -0.66 0.17 3.86
C VAL A 92 -0.66 -0.43 2.45
N VAL A 93 -0.41 0.39 1.42
CA VAL A 93 -0.31 -0.10 0.03
C VAL A 93 0.89 -1.02 -0.17
N ILE A 94 2.05 -0.72 0.42
CA ILE A 94 3.23 -1.58 0.35
C ILE A 94 2.97 -2.93 1.01
N ASP A 95 2.37 -2.95 2.20
CA ASP A 95 2.10 -4.19 2.92
C ASP A 95 0.97 -5.00 2.29
N GLY A 96 0.02 -4.33 1.61
CA GLY A 96 -1.16 -4.97 1.01
C GLY A 96 -2.15 -5.49 2.04
N PHE A 97 -2.08 -4.98 3.27
CA PHE A 97 -2.98 -5.28 4.39
C PHE A 97 -2.81 -4.20 5.46
N PRO A 98 -3.89 -3.71 6.11
CA PRO A 98 -3.76 -2.69 7.15
C PRO A 98 -3.14 -3.30 8.42
N ASP A 99 -2.36 -2.52 9.15
CA ASP A 99 -1.96 -2.92 10.49
C ASP A 99 -3.18 -2.92 11.41
N GLN A 100 -3.36 -3.94 12.23
CA GLN A 100 -4.45 -3.96 13.22
C GLN A 100 -4.29 -2.84 14.26
N LYS A 101 -3.06 -2.36 14.44
CA LYS A 101 -2.71 -1.21 15.26
C LYS A 101 -2.47 -0.01 14.35
N VAL A 102 -3.53 0.53 13.74
CA VAL A 102 -3.40 1.79 12.98
C VAL A 102 -2.98 2.87 13.98
N GLY A 103 -1.68 3.22 13.96
CA GLY A 103 -1.16 4.37 14.70
C GLY A 103 -1.88 5.65 14.23
N ASP A 104 -1.85 6.68 15.08
CA ASP A 104 -2.45 7.98 14.73
C ASP A 104 -1.84 8.49 13.42
N PRO A 105 -2.63 8.67 12.34
CA PRO A 105 -2.10 9.10 11.05
C PRO A 105 -1.72 10.58 11.04
N SER A 106 -2.00 11.31 12.13
CA SER A 106 -1.73 12.73 12.24
C SER A 106 -0.35 13.00 12.84
N ALA A 107 0.25 14.10 12.41
CA ALA A 107 1.45 14.61 13.01
C ALA A 107 1.14 15.26 14.36
N PHE A 108 2.05 15.13 15.32
CA PHE A 108 2.09 15.94 16.53
C PHE A 108 3.24 16.95 16.45
N GLU A 109 3.04 18.10 17.06
CA GLU A 109 4.04 19.16 17.12
C GLU A 109 5.10 18.84 18.17
N ILE A 110 6.36 19.11 17.85
CA ILE A 110 7.47 19.00 18.80
C ILE A 110 7.76 20.41 19.32
N PRO A 111 7.69 20.64 20.65
CA PRO A 111 8.06 21.92 21.24
C PRO A 111 9.51 22.30 20.93
N ASP A 112 9.76 23.59 20.71
CA ASP A 112 11.10 24.14 20.53
C ASP A 112 11.90 24.15 21.86
N ASP A 113 11.20 24.17 23.00
CA ASP A 113 11.81 24.14 24.32
C ASP A 113 12.28 22.71 24.68
N ALA A 114 13.58 22.57 24.95
CA ALA A 114 14.20 21.29 25.24
C ALA A 114 13.70 20.65 26.56
N SER A 115 13.31 21.45 27.55
CA SER A 115 12.80 20.94 28.83
C SER A 115 11.38 20.42 28.69
N GLU A 116 10.53 21.14 27.94
CA GLU A 116 9.17 20.69 27.60
C GLU A 116 9.24 19.41 26.76
N GLN A 117 10.11 19.37 25.75
CA GLN A 117 10.33 18.20 24.91
C GLN A 117 10.75 16.98 25.76
N ALA A 118 11.76 17.14 26.63
CA ALA A 118 12.22 16.06 27.51
C ALA A 118 11.09 15.57 28.44
N SER A 119 10.29 16.50 28.98
CA SER A 119 9.15 16.17 29.83
C SER A 119 8.08 15.36 29.09
N ILE A 120 7.72 15.74 27.86
CA ILE A 120 6.76 14.98 27.03
C ILE A 120 7.31 13.56 26.75
N PHE A 121 8.59 13.47 26.41
CA PHE A 121 9.20 12.21 26.03
C PHE A 121 9.23 11.21 27.19
N GLU A 122 9.55 11.67 28.40
CA GLU A 122 9.59 10.83 29.59
C GLU A 122 8.18 10.57 30.15
N ASN A 123 7.37 11.61 30.32
CA ASN A 123 6.12 11.53 31.09
C ASN A 123 4.89 11.19 30.24
N ILE A 124 4.97 11.26 28.91
CA ILE A 124 3.84 10.97 28.02
C ILE A 124 4.16 9.78 27.11
N PHE A 125 5.27 9.81 26.37
CA PHE A 125 5.55 8.78 25.37
C PHE A 125 5.94 7.41 25.94
N GLN A 126 6.38 7.36 27.21
CA GLN A 126 6.61 6.11 27.94
C GLN A 126 5.43 5.74 28.84
N THR A 127 4.21 6.18 28.50
CA THR A 127 2.98 5.77 29.17
C THR A 127 2.12 4.87 28.29
N THR A 128 1.35 3.97 28.92
CA THR A 128 0.36 3.13 28.25
C THR A 128 -0.63 4.01 27.49
N GLY A 129 -0.89 3.67 26.23
CA GLY A 129 -1.73 4.39 25.28
C GLY A 129 -0.94 5.19 24.23
N PHE A 130 0.20 5.77 24.60
CA PHE A 130 1.12 6.45 23.66
C PHE A 130 2.26 5.54 23.21
N PHE A 131 2.82 4.78 24.14
CA PHE A 131 3.92 3.86 23.88
C PHE A 131 3.60 2.83 22.79
N GLU A 132 2.36 2.36 22.72
CA GLU A 132 1.86 1.39 21.73
C GLU A 132 1.60 2.00 20.35
N ARG A 133 1.64 3.33 20.22
CA ARG A 133 1.49 4.00 18.92
C ARG A 133 2.78 3.97 18.10
N PHE A 134 3.92 3.86 18.77
CA PHE A 134 5.22 3.73 18.12
C PHE A 134 5.27 2.41 17.36
N SER A 135 5.46 2.50 16.04
CA SER A 135 5.51 1.33 15.17
C SER A 135 6.79 1.34 14.36
N PHE A 136 7.36 0.16 14.10
CA PHE A 136 8.45 -0.03 13.16
C PHE A 136 8.01 -0.99 12.04
N LYS A 137 8.45 -0.71 10.81
CA LYS A 137 8.31 -1.61 9.66
C LYS A 137 9.56 -1.50 8.80
N ALA A 138 10.18 -2.65 8.48
CA ALA A 138 11.40 -2.69 7.67
C ALA A 138 11.24 -2.04 6.27
N GLN A 139 10.03 -2.11 5.69
CA GLN A 139 9.73 -1.56 4.36
C GLN A 139 9.29 -0.09 4.37
N ARG A 140 9.40 0.61 5.51
CA ARG A 140 9.02 2.02 5.61
C ARG A 140 9.81 2.96 4.70
N PRO A 141 11.11 2.75 4.42
CA PRO A 141 11.82 3.51 3.40
C PRO A 141 11.19 3.41 2.00
N VAL A 142 10.61 2.25 1.63
CA VAL A 142 9.87 2.10 0.38
C VAL A 142 8.58 2.92 0.38
N ALA A 143 7.87 2.97 1.51
CA ALA A 143 6.69 3.84 1.67
C ALA A 143 7.05 5.33 1.52
N ILE A 144 8.20 5.78 2.05
CA ILE A 144 8.71 7.14 1.81
C ILE A 144 9.06 7.36 0.35
N ALA A 145 9.75 6.41 -0.30
CA ALA A 145 10.06 6.51 -1.72
C ALA A 145 8.78 6.65 -2.57
N MET A 146 7.73 5.89 -2.22
CA MET A 146 6.43 5.94 -2.87
C MET A 146 5.75 7.30 -2.67
N ALA A 147 5.69 7.78 -1.43
CA ALA A 147 5.14 9.08 -1.09
C ALA A 147 5.87 10.22 -1.83
N ALA A 148 7.21 10.16 -1.85
CA ALA A 148 8.05 11.15 -2.52
C ALA A 148 7.82 11.16 -4.04
N LYS A 149 7.79 9.99 -4.68
CA LYS A 149 7.51 9.88 -6.13
C LYS A 149 6.10 10.34 -6.51
N ALA A 150 5.12 10.15 -5.62
CA ALA A 150 3.75 10.58 -5.85
C ALA A 150 3.51 12.08 -5.60
N TRP A 151 4.35 12.73 -4.79
CA TRP A 151 4.08 14.06 -4.23
C TRP A 151 3.70 15.14 -5.25
N SER A 152 4.36 15.17 -6.40
CA SER A 152 4.09 16.14 -7.47
C SER A 152 2.84 15.83 -8.30
N ASN A 153 2.27 14.63 -8.16
CA ASN A 153 1.10 14.17 -8.91
C ASN A 153 -0.08 13.89 -7.95
N ARG A 154 -0.97 14.88 -7.82
CA ARG A 154 -2.16 14.80 -6.95
C ARG A 154 -3.03 13.57 -7.23
N ARG A 155 -3.12 13.13 -8.49
CA ARG A 155 -3.88 11.91 -8.82
C ARG A 155 -3.27 10.67 -8.21
N THR A 156 -1.94 10.55 -8.28
CA THR A 156 -1.23 9.44 -7.63
C THR A 156 -1.38 9.51 -6.10
N VAL A 157 -1.26 10.70 -5.51
CA VAL A 157 -1.51 10.90 -4.06
C VAL A 157 -2.91 10.42 -3.67
N TYR A 158 -3.96 10.84 -4.38
CA TYR A 158 -5.32 10.41 -4.09
C TYR A 158 -5.54 8.92 -4.36
N ALA A 159 -4.93 8.36 -5.41
CA ALA A 159 -4.98 6.92 -5.67
C ALA A 159 -4.39 6.12 -4.51
N ILE A 160 -3.25 6.53 -3.96
CA ILE A 160 -2.62 5.90 -2.79
C ILE A 160 -3.57 5.90 -1.59
N HIS A 161 -4.16 7.05 -1.26
CA HIS A 161 -5.12 7.15 -0.16
C HIS A 161 -6.38 6.30 -0.39
N LYS A 162 -6.90 6.26 -1.61
CA LYS A 162 -8.06 5.43 -1.96
C LYS A 162 -7.78 3.94 -1.81
N VAL A 163 -6.62 3.46 -2.27
CA VAL A 163 -6.22 2.06 -2.09
C VAL A 163 -6.00 1.74 -0.61
N ALA A 164 -5.27 2.58 0.12
CA ALA A 164 -5.08 2.40 1.56
C ALA A 164 -6.42 2.32 2.30
N LYS A 165 -7.36 3.23 1.97
CA LYS A 165 -8.67 3.24 2.61
C LYS A 165 -9.53 2.03 2.24
N SER A 166 -9.37 1.49 1.03
CA SER A 166 -10.00 0.23 0.63
C SER A 166 -9.53 -0.91 1.54
N TYR A 167 -8.21 -1.04 1.76
CA TYR A 167 -7.65 -2.05 2.67
C TYR A 167 -8.11 -1.88 4.12
N GLU A 168 -8.14 -0.65 4.63
CA GLU A 168 -8.68 -0.35 5.98
C GLU A 168 -10.17 -0.66 6.11
N THR A 169 -10.92 -0.59 5.01
CA THR A 169 -12.35 -0.89 5.01
C THR A 169 -12.58 -2.40 5.07
N GLU A 170 -11.90 -3.16 4.22
CA GLU A 170 -11.96 -4.62 4.22
C GLU A 170 -10.69 -5.20 3.61
N ALA A 171 -10.10 -6.20 4.26
CA ALA A 171 -8.95 -6.91 3.74
C ALA A 171 -8.91 -8.34 4.27
N ILE A 172 -8.38 -9.25 3.47
CA ILE A 172 -7.96 -10.58 3.95
C ILE A 172 -6.46 -10.56 4.20
N THR A 173 -6.03 -11.33 5.20
CA THR A 173 -4.59 -11.45 5.46
C THR A 173 -3.87 -12.07 4.25
N PRO A 174 -2.60 -11.71 3.98
CA PRO A 174 -1.81 -12.38 2.94
C PRO A 174 -1.77 -13.90 3.10
N TRP A 175 -1.81 -14.40 4.35
CA TRP A 175 -1.90 -15.82 4.65
C TRP A 175 -3.22 -16.44 4.17
N SER A 176 -4.34 -15.77 4.42
CA SER A 176 -5.66 -16.19 3.93
C SER A 176 -5.73 -16.24 2.39
N ALA A 177 -5.02 -15.35 1.71
CA ALA A 177 -4.90 -15.35 0.26
C ALA A 177 -3.89 -16.39 -0.27
N HIS A 178 -3.11 -17.06 0.58
CA HIS A 178 -2.08 -18.00 0.13
C HIS A 178 -2.71 -19.16 -0.64
N PRO A 179 -2.23 -19.50 -1.86
CA PRO A 179 -2.87 -20.50 -2.71
C PRO A 179 -2.93 -21.90 -2.11
N ARG A 180 -1.91 -22.29 -1.34
CA ARG A 180 -1.79 -23.63 -0.76
C ARG A 180 -2.24 -23.75 0.70
N TYR A 181 -2.20 -22.65 1.45
CA TYR A 181 -2.34 -22.65 2.91
C TYR A 181 -3.43 -21.70 3.39
N GLY A 182 -3.98 -20.91 2.48
CA GLY A 182 -5.08 -20.01 2.76
C GLY A 182 -6.36 -20.78 3.01
N GLN A 183 -7.19 -20.23 3.88
CA GLN A 183 -8.54 -20.71 4.09
C GLN A 183 -9.37 -20.45 2.83
N ILE A 184 -10.17 -21.44 2.43
CA ILE A 184 -11.25 -21.22 1.46
C ILE A 184 -12.43 -20.68 2.24
N PHE A 185 -12.77 -19.42 1.97
CA PHE A 185 -13.90 -18.77 2.62
C PHE A 185 -15.22 -19.13 1.91
N GLU A 186 -16.30 -19.27 2.68
CA GLU A 186 -17.65 -19.48 2.14
C GLU A 186 -18.20 -18.20 1.50
N LYS A 187 -18.52 -18.20 0.21
CA LYS A 187 -18.85 -16.97 -0.54
C LYS A 187 -20.22 -16.33 -0.30
N HIS A 188 -20.83 -16.54 0.86
CA HIS A 188 -22.17 -16.07 1.17
C HIS A 188 -22.22 -15.45 2.59
N SER A 189 -22.20 -14.11 2.70
CA SER A 189 -22.57 -13.47 3.98
C SER A 189 -24.08 -13.35 4.07
N GLY A 190 -24.65 -13.75 5.21
CA GLY A 190 -25.98 -13.30 5.61
C GLY A 190 -25.99 -11.88 6.18
N GLU A 191 -24.82 -11.30 6.47
CA GLU A 191 -24.71 -10.01 7.15
C GLU A 191 -24.69 -8.84 6.15
N PHE A 192 -25.68 -7.95 6.27
CA PHE A 192 -25.75 -6.74 5.43
C PHE A 192 -24.57 -5.77 5.64
N SER A 193 -23.96 -5.77 6.83
CA SER A 193 -22.76 -4.97 7.13
C SER A 193 -21.58 -5.38 6.26
N ASP A 194 -21.40 -6.68 6.03
CA ASP A 194 -20.34 -7.19 5.16
C ASP A 194 -20.56 -6.73 3.73
N HIS A 195 -21.80 -6.83 3.22
CA HIS A 195 -22.15 -6.40 1.86
C HIS A 195 -21.80 -4.92 1.61
N VAL A 196 -22.15 -4.05 2.57
CA VAL A 196 -21.84 -2.61 2.51
C VAL A 196 -20.32 -2.40 2.52
N ARG A 197 -19.62 -3.08 3.42
CA ARG A 197 -18.17 -2.92 3.62
C ARG A 197 -17.38 -3.39 2.39
N SER A 198 -17.68 -4.58 1.85
CA SER A 198 -17.08 -5.09 0.62
C SER A 198 -17.37 -4.16 -0.57
N SER A 199 -18.61 -3.64 -0.68
CA SER A 199 -18.99 -2.69 -1.73
C SER A 199 -18.18 -1.40 -1.67
N ILE A 200 -18.02 -0.82 -0.49
CA ILE A 200 -17.21 0.39 -0.27
C ILE A 200 -15.73 0.11 -0.62
N ALA A 201 -15.18 -1.02 -0.17
CA ALA A 201 -13.80 -1.39 -0.44
C ALA A 201 -13.53 -1.54 -1.95
N ILE A 202 -14.39 -2.24 -2.68
CA ILE A 202 -14.32 -2.38 -4.15
C ILE A 202 -14.39 -1.02 -4.84
N ASN A 203 -15.36 -0.18 -4.45
CA ASN A 203 -15.54 1.15 -5.02
C ASN A 203 -14.30 2.04 -4.79
N LEU A 204 -13.71 2.02 -3.60
CA LEU A 204 -12.48 2.77 -3.29
C LEU A 204 -11.28 2.29 -4.11
N ALA A 205 -11.06 0.98 -4.19
CA ALA A 205 -9.96 0.41 -4.97
C ALA A 205 -10.12 0.73 -6.47
N PHE A 206 -11.32 0.55 -7.04
CA PHE A 206 -11.58 0.91 -8.43
C PHE A 206 -11.45 2.42 -8.69
N SER A 207 -11.93 3.26 -7.76
CA SER A 207 -11.81 4.72 -7.87
C SER A 207 -10.35 5.20 -7.88
N ALA A 208 -9.40 4.40 -7.36
CA ALA A 208 -7.97 4.68 -7.47
C ALA A 208 -7.45 4.41 -8.90
N ILE A 209 -7.97 3.37 -9.56
CA ILE A 209 -7.68 3.08 -10.97
C ILE A 209 -8.19 4.23 -11.86
N GLU A 210 -9.40 4.72 -11.60
CA GLU A 210 -9.97 5.88 -12.30
C GLU A 210 -9.16 7.18 -12.05
N GLU A 211 -8.70 7.39 -10.82
CA GLU A 211 -7.88 8.56 -10.47
C GLU A 211 -6.59 8.61 -11.32
N MET A 212 -5.97 7.44 -11.53
CA MET A 212 -4.78 7.30 -12.39
C MET A 212 -5.11 7.32 -13.89
N LYS A 213 -6.39 7.38 -14.27
CA LYS A 213 -6.89 7.26 -15.65
C LYS A 213 -6.49 5.95 -16.31
N LEU A 214 -6.56 4.84 -15.58
CA LEU A 214 -6.22 3.49 -16.06
C LEU A 214 -7.44 2.59 -16.19
N GLU A 215 -8.65 3.11 -16.08
CA GLU A 215 -9.90 2.40 -16.30
C GLU A 215 -10.11 2.04 -17.78
N VAL A 216 -10.85 0.98 -18.08
CA VAL A 216 -11.22 0.65 -19.47
C VAL A 216 -12.30 1.64 -19.94
N LYS A 217 -11.98 2.44 -20.96
CA LYS A 217 -12.90 3.41 -21.54
C LYS A 217 -13.60 2.79 -22.75
N SER A 218 -14.91 2.77 -22.71
CA SER A 218 -15.74 2.25 -23.79
C SER A 218 -17.08 2.94 -23.82
N SER A 219 -17.74 2.92 -24.97
CA SER A 219 -19.08 3.46 -25.14
C SER A 219 -19.98 2.48 -25.89
N ARG A 220 -21.21 2.88 -26.20
CA ARG A 220 -22.09 2.08 -27.07
C ARG A 220 -21.58 2.06 -28.51
N GLU A 221 -20.97 3.16 -28.94
CA GLU A 221 -20.40 3.36 -30.28
C GLU A 221 -19.06 2.64 -30.43
N ILE A 222 -18.27 2.58 -29.35
CA ILE A 222 -16.99 1.86 -29.29
C ILE A 222 -17.08 0.81 -28.15
N PRO A 223 -17.74 -0.33 -28.39
CA PRO A 223 -17.95 -1.34 -27.36
C PRO A 223 -16.62 -2.01 -26.99
N ARG A 224 -16.53 -2.52 -25.76
CA ARG A 224 -15.33 -3.25 -25.25
C ARG A 224 -15.06 -4.51 -26.05
N TRP A 225 -16.11 -5.25 -26.37
CA TRP A 225 -16.05 -6.55 -27.03
C TRP A 225 -16.66 -6.47 -28.42
N LEU A 226 -15.98 -7.05 -29.41
CA LEU A 226 -16.56 -7.30 -30.74
C LEU A 226 -17.51 -8.51 -30.72
N ASP A 227 -17.21 -9.48 -29.86
CA ASP A 227 -18.03 -10.67 -29.63
C ASP A 227 -18.20 -10.85 -28.12
N ASN A 228 -19.42 -10.68 -27.61
CA ASN A 228 -19.76 -10.82 -26.20
C ASN A 228 -19.74 -12.27 -25.69
N LYS A 229 -19.68 -13.28 -26.57
CA LYS A 229 -19.56 -14.69 -26.18
C LYS A 229 -18.10 -15.12 -26.07
N LYS A 230 -17.26 -14.65 -26.99
CA LYS A 230 -15.82 -14.96 -27.00
C LYS A 230 -14.98 -13.95 -26.23
N TYR A 231 -15.57 -12.82 -25.84
CA TYR A 231 -14.88 -11.69 -25.20
C TYR A 231 -13.64 -11.28 -25.98
N THR A 232 -13.78 -11.17 -27.30
CA THR A 232 -12.73 -10.66 -28.20
C THR A 232 -12.70 -9.14 -28.09
N TRP A 233 -11.57 -8.58 -27.66
CA TRP A 233 -11.39 -7.14 -27.51
C TRP A 233 -11.67 -6.39 -28.81
N ASN A 234 -12.31 -5.23 -28.68
CA ASN A 234 -12.27 -4.21 -29.71
C ASN A 234 -10.87 -3.60 -29.76
N PRO A 235 -10.15 -3.68 -30.89
CA PRO A 235 -8.78 -3.17 -31.00
C PRO A 235 -8.66 -1.71 -30.58
N ALA A 236 -9.62 -0.85 -30.95
CA ALA A 236 -9.58 0.56 -30.58
C ALA A 236 -9.61 0.80 -29.06
N VAL A 237 -10.33 -0.06 -28.31
CA VAL A 237 -10.38 0.01 -26.85
C VAL A 237 -9.11 -0.55 -26.23
N LEU A 238 -8.63 -1.69 -26.76
CA LEU A 238 -7.42 -2.35 -26.27
C LEU A 238 -6.17 -1.48 -26.48
N ASP A 239 -6.05 -0.85 -27.64
CA ASP A 239 -4.95 0.05 -27.97
C ASP A 239 -4.94 1.30 -27.07
N ASP A 240 -6.13 1.85 -26.77
CA ASP A 240 -6.25 2.99 -25.84
C ASP A 240 -5.78 2.65 -24.43
N ILE A 241 -6.24 1.53 -23.85
CA ILE A 241 -5.82 1.15 -22.50
C ILE A 241 -4.33 0.76 -22.47
N SER A 242 -3.84 0.05 -23.48
CA SER A 242 -2.43 -0.33 -23.59
C SER A 242 -1.53 0.89 -23.68
N SER A 243 -1.87 1.87 -24.52
CA SER A 243 -1.12 3.14 -24.61
C SER A 243 -1.11 3.92 -23.30
N ARG A 244 -2.22 3.90 -22.53
CA ARG A 244 -2.28 4.57 -21.22
C ARG A 244 -1.44 3.86 -20.16
N LEU A 245 -1.41 2.53 -20.17
CA LEU A 245 -0.54 1.73 -19.31
C LEU A 245 0.94 2.00 -19.61
N GLU A 246 1.34 1.97 -20.88
CA GLU A 246 2.72 2.26 -21.30
C GLU A 246 3.16 3.67 -20.89
N LYS A 247 2.29 4.68 -21.08
CA LYS A 247 2.54 6.06 -20.63
C LYS A 247 2.71 6.17 -19.11
N ALA A 248 2.09 5.27 -18.35
CA ALA A 248 2.28 5.16 -16.90
C ALA A 248 3.51 4.32 -16.51
N GLY A 249 4.31 3.84 -17.48
CA GLY A 249 5.46 2.99 -17.25
C GLY A 249 5.11 1.53 -16.93
N ILE A 250 3.89 1.09 -17.30
CA ILE A 250 3.37 -0.24 -17.02
C ILE A 250 3.30 -1.03 -18.33
N ASP A 251 3.94 -2.20 -18.35
CA ASP A 251 3.87 -3.15 -19.46
C ASP A 251 2.46 -3.75 -19.55
N PRO A 252 1.70 -3.51 -20.65
CA PRO A 252 0.34 -3.99 -20.81
C PRO A 252 0.24 -5.52 -20.96
N GLU A 253 1.33 -6.19 -21.33
CA GLU A 253 1.38 -7.65 -21.50
C GLU A 253 1.52 -8.39 -20.16
N LYS A 254 1.74 -7.65 -19.06
CA LYS A 254 1.77 -8.25 -17.73
C LYS A 254 0.44 -8.90 -17.38
N THR A 255 0.54 -10.01 -16.67
CA THR A 255 -0.60 -10.72 -16.11
C THR A 255 -0.69 -10.52 -14.60
N VAL A 256 -1.89 -10.69 -14.08
CA VAL A 256 -2.16 -10.76 -12.64
C VAL A 256 -2.86 -12.06 -12.31
N ASN A 257 -2.52 -12.63 -11.15
CA ASN A 257 -3.26 -13.76 -10.60
C ASN A 257 -4.59 -13.25 -10.05
N TRP A 258 -5.67 -13.81 -10.56
CA TRP A 258 -7.02 -13.54 -10.12
C TRP A 258 -7.51 -14.72 -9.29
N VAL A 259 -7.79 -14.46 -8.02
CA VAL A 259 -8.16 -15.50 -7.05
C VAL A 259 -9.61 -15.93 -7.29
N VAL A 260 -9.80 -17.23 -7.50
CA VAL A 260 -11.12 -17.86 -7.68
C VAL A 260 -11.12 -19.14 -6.87
N ARG A 261 -11.76 -19.13 -5.70
CA ARG A 261 -11.75 -20.27 -4.77
C ARG A 261 -13.14 -20.47 -4.18
N GLY A 262 -13.48 -21.72 -3.91
CA GLY A 262 -14.83 -22.10 -3.48
C GLY A 262 -15.65 -22.77 -4.60
N ASP A 263 -16.95 -22.87 -4.39
CA ASP A 263 -17.88 -23.66 -5.21
C ASP A 263 -18.17 -23.01 -6.58
N THR A 264 -18.61 -23.80 -7.57
CA THR A 264 -18.80 -23.31 -8.94
C THR A 264 -20.06 -22.46 -9.15
N THR A 265 -20.94 -22.36 -8.15
CA THR A 265 -22.21 -21.60 -8.20
C THR A 265 -22.03 -20.08 -7.97
N GLU A 266 -20.79 -19.61 -7.90
CA GLU A 266 -20.40 -18.26 -7.52
C GLU A 266 -20.48 -17.24 -8.68
N VAL A 267 -20.25 -15.94 -8.37
CA VAL A 267 -20.31 -14.82 -9.33
C VAL A 267 -19.52 -15.14 -10.59
N ALA A 268 -20.21 -15.16 -11.73
CA ALA A 268 -19.55 -15.31 -13.02
C ALA A 268 -18.71 -14.06 -13.29
N MET A 269 -17.39 -14.25 -13.36
CA MET A 269 -16.48 -13.20 -13.76
C MET A 269 -16.53 -13.01 -15.28
N GLN A 270 -16.56 -11.76 -15.72
CA GLN A 270 -16.41 -11.39 -17.12
C GLN A 270 -15.11 -10.57 -17.30
N PRO A 271 -14.29 -10.87 -18.32
CA PRO A 271 -14.46 -11.93 -19.32
C PRO A 271 -14.08 -13.32 -18.77
N VAL A 272 -14.78 -14.37 -19.22
CA VAL A 272 -14.38 -15.75 -18.88
C VAL A 272 -13.10 -16.08 -19.66
N ARG A 273 -12.08 -16.55 -18.94
CA ARG A 273 -10.78 -16.97 -19.48
C ARG A 273 -10.41 -18.34 -18.92
N ASP A 274 -10.05 -19.26 -19.81
CA ASP A 274 -9.67 -20.64 -19.44
C ASP A 274 -8.14 -20.77 -19.26
N ARG A 275 -7.51 -19.76 -18.66
CA ARG A 275 -6.08 -19.77 -18.35
C ARG A 275 -5.88 -19.87 -16.85
N PHE A 276 -5.73 -21.10 -16.37
CA PHE A 276 -5.43 -21.34 -14.97
C PHE A 276 -4.05 -20.80 -14.59
N SER A 277 -3.96 -20.24 -13.39
CA SER A 277 -2.68 -19.92 -12.78
C SER A 277 -1.93 -21.19 -12.39
N THR A 278 -0.63 -21.06 -12.15
CA THR A 278 0.23 -22.14 -11.65
C THR A 278 -0.20 -22.68 -10.28
N TYR A 279 -1.12 -21.99 -9.60
CA TYR A 279 -1.62 -22.31 -8.28
C TYR A 279 -2.98 -23.02 -8.31
N SER A 280 -3.60 -23.14 -9.48
CA SER A 280 -4.89 -23.78 -9.64
C SER A 280 -4.78 -25.30 -9.51
N ASP A 281 -5.69 -25.90 -8.74
CA ASP A 281 -5.95 -27.34 -8.75
C ASP A 281 -7.13 -27.72 -9.68
N GLY A 282 -7.78 -26.72 -10.28
CA GLY A 282 -8.92 -26.89 -11.18
C GLY A 282 -10.22 -27.33 -10.49
N GLN A 283 -10.22 -27.48 -9.17
CA GLN A 283 -11.37 -27.94 -8.38
C GLN A 283 -11.78 -26.91 -7.35
N LYS A 284 -10.98 -26.74 -6.29
CA LYS A 284 -11.27 -25.86 -5.15
C LYS A 284 -10.51 -24.54 -5.25
N VAL A 285 -9.30 -24.59 -5.80
CA VAL A 285 -8.49 -23.43 -6.16
C VAL A 285 -8.52 -23.35 -7.68
N ARG A 286 -9.31 -22.42 -8.21
CA ARG A 286 -9.51 -22.18 -9.64
C ARG A 286 -8.89 -20.86 -10.09
N ASP A 287 -7.92 -20.36 -9.33
CA ASP A 287 -7.21 -19.10 -9.59
C ASP A 287 -6.74 -19.06 -11.06
N ILE A 288 -6.99 -17.94 -11.75
CA ILE A 288 -6.71 -17.75 -13.18
C ILE A 288 -5.67 -16.64 -13.39
N GLU A 289 -5.02 -16.64 -14.55
CA GLU A 289 -4.20 -15.52 -14.99
C GLU A 289 -5.00 -14.63 -15.95
N LEU A 290 -5.09 -13.34 -15.61
CA LEU A 290 -5.68 -12.34 -16.48
C LEU A 290 -4.60 -11.43 -17.03
N SER A 291 -4.74 -11.05 -18.31
CA SER A 291 -4.04 -9.88 -18.84
C SER A 291 -4.43 -8.64 -18.03
N LEU A 292 -3.55 -7.65 -17.94
CA LEU A 292 -3.85 -6.44 -17.19
C LEU A 292 -5.12 -5.72 -17.70
N PRO A 293 -5.38 -5.59 -19.02
CA PRO A 293 -6.65 -5.07 -19.53
C PRO A 293 -7.87 -5.89 -19.08
N ASP A 294 -7.79 -7.23 -19.11
CA ASP A 294 -8.89 -8.10 -18.64
C ASP A 294 -9.13 -7.93 -17.13
N ALA A 295 -8.07 -7.81 -16.32
CA ALA A 295 -8.19 -7.62 -14.88
C ALA A 295 -8.80 -6.27 -14.51
N ILE A 296 -8.40 -5.19 -15.20
CA ILE A 296 -8.99 -3.85 -15.03
C ILE A 296 -10.47 -3.88 -15.46
N HIS A 297 -10.79 -4.59 -16.54
CA HIS A 297 -12.17 -4.81 -16.96
C HIS A 297 -12.98 -5.54 -15.88
N ALA A 298 -12.45 -6.62 -15.31
CA ALA A 298 -13.11 -7.37 -14.27
C ALA A 298 -13.40 -6.46 -13.06
N CYS A 299 -12.46 -5.59 -12.67
CA CYS A 299 -12.70 -4.57 -11.64
C CYS A 299 -13.86 -3.63 -11.99
N THR A 300 -13.95 -3.20 -13.26
CA THR A 300 -15.07 -2.37 -13.75
C THR A 300 -16.40 -3.12 -13.67
N TYR A 301 -16.40 -4.42 -13.95
CA TYR A 301 -17.58 -5.27 -13.83
C TYR A 301 -18.07 -5.35 -12.38
N PHE A 302 -17.18 -5.64 -11.41
CA PHE A 302 -17.56 -5.66 -10.00
C PHE A 302 -18.13 -4.32 -9.56
N ARG A 303 -17.47 -3.22 -9.94
CA ARG A 303 -17.95 -1.88 -9.64
C ARG A 303 -19.35 -1.63 -10.21
N ASN A 304 -19.56 -1.86 -11.49
CA ASN A 304 -20.81 -1.48 -12.16
C ASN A 304 -21.98 -2.43 -11.87
N SER A 305 -21.71 -3.73 -11.82
CA SER A 305 -22.75 -4.76 -11.70
C SER A 305 -23.12 -5.03 -10.25
N MET A 306 -22.17 -4.91 -9.31
CA MET A 306 -22.37 -5.38 -7.93
C MET A 306 -22.41 -4.25 -6.89
N THR A 307 -21.74 -3.12 -7.12
CA THR A 307 -21.52 -2.10 -6.06
C THR A 307 -21.99 -0.68 -6.39
N ALA A 308 -22.26 -0.35 -7.67
CA ALA A 308 -22.63 1.01 -8.10
C ALA A 308 -24.13 1.33 -7.98
N HIS A 309 -24.99 0.32 -7.88
CA HIS A 309 -26.45 0.47 -7.81
C HIS A 309 -27.01 -0.07 -6.48
N ALA A 310 -28.31 0.08 -6.27
CA ALA A 310 -28.97 -0.49 -5.11
C ALA A 310 -28.70 -1.99 -5.00
N PHE A 311 -28.42 -2.46 -3.78
CA PHE A 311 -28.11 -3.86 -3.52
C PHE A 311 -29.25 -4.77 -3.98
N GLY A 312 -28.90 -5.72 -4.84
CA GLY A 312 -29.80 -6.71 -5.42
C GLY A 312 -29.55 -8.12 -4.89
N LYS A 313 -30.13 -9.11 -5.58
CA LYS A 313 -30.05 -10.53 -5.22
C LYS A 313 -28.63 -11.11 -5.29
N GLU A 314 -27.74 -10.47 -6.05
CA GLU A 314 -26.35 -10.89 -6.22
C GLU A 314 -25.41 -10.28 -5.17
N THR A 315 -25.86 -9.29 -4.39
CA THR A 315 -25.05 -8.64 -3.35
C THR A 315 -24.47 -9.61 -2.32
N PRO A 316 -25.23 -10.63 -1.84
CA PRO A 316 -24.69 -11.62 -0.91
C PRO A 316 -23.54 -12.46 -1.47
N LEU A 317 -23.26 -12.36 -2.78
CA LEU A 317 -22.13 -13.02 -3.44
C LEU A 317 -20.86 -12.15 -3.44
N LEU A 318 -20.94 -10.90 -2.99
CA LEU A 318 -19.75 -10.07 -2.75
C LEU A 318 -19.00 -10.65 -1.56
N TRP A 319 -17.75 -11.07 -1.80
CA TRP A 319 -16.97 -11.76 -0.79
C TRP A 319 -15.53 -11.23 -0.76
N PRO A 320 -14.72 -11.55 0.27
CA PRO A 320 -13.39 -10.98 0.41
C PRO A 320 -12.42 -11.30 -0.74
N TYR A 321 -12.69 -12.30 -1.58
CA TYR A 321 -11.86 -12.55 -2.77
C TYR A 321 -12.12 -11.52 -3.88
N GLU A 322 -13.36 -11.11 -4.12
CA GLU A 322 -13.68 -10.06 -5.08
C GLU A 322 -13.08 -8.71 -4.62
N VAL A 323 -13.15 -8.41 -3.33
CA VAL A 323 -12.47 -7.25 -2.72
C VAL A 323 -10.95 -7.35 -2.93
N TYR A 324 -10.35 -8.49 -2.53
CA TYR A 324 -8.91 -8.73 -2.66
C TYR A 324 -8.43 -8.59 -4.10
N ASN A 325 -9.14 -9.15 -5.07
CA ASN A 325 -8.74 -9.09 -6.48
C ASN A 325 -8.71 -7.64 -6.99
N VAL A 326 -9.75 -6.85 -6.71
CA VAL A 326 -9.79 -5.45 -7.13
C VAL A 326 -8.70 -4.64 -6.42
N GLN A 327 -8.47 -4.88 -5.12
CA GLN A 327 -7.40 -4.26 -4.35
C GLN A 327 -6.02 -4.59 -4.92
N GLN A 328 -5.76 -5.86 -5.27
CA GLN A 328 -4.48 -6.30 -5.81
C GLN A 328 -4.19 -5.68 -7.18
N VAL A 329 -5.19 -5.56 -8.05
CA VAL A 329 -5.05 -4.84 -9.33
C VAL A 329 -4.72 -3.37 -9.07
N ALA A 330 -5.49 -2.70 -8.21
CA ALA A 330 -5.25 -1.28 -7.89
C ALA A 330 -3.86 -1.07 -7.26
N ARG A 331 -3.47 -1.92 -6.31
CA ARG A 331 -2.15 -1.92 -5.67
C ARG A 331 -1.04 -2.13 -6.70
N PHE A 332 -1.16 -3.12 -7.57
CA PHE A 332 -0.20 -3.37 -8.64
C PHE A 332 0.00 -2.13 -9.51
N LEU A 333 -1.09 -1.49 -9.94
CA LEU A 333 -1.05 -0.30 -10.79
C LEU A 333 -0.41 0.91 -10.09
N VAL A 334 -0.77 1.18 -8.84
CA VAL A 334 -0.20 2.29 -8.06
C VAL A 334 1.31 2.07 -7.83
N LEU A 335 1.71 0.86 -7.43
CA LEU A 335 3.13 0.53 -7.21
C LEU A 335 3.94 0.60 -8.51
N SER A 336 3.37 0.12 -9.62
CA SER A 336 4.02 0.16 -10.92
C SER A 336 4.15 1.59 -11.45
N THR A 337 3.13 2.43 -11.26
CA THR A 337 3.17 3.87 -11.59
C THR A 337 4.28 4.59 -10.80
N CYS A 338 4.53 4.17 -9.56
CA CYS A 338 5.64 4.69 -8.76
C CYS A 338 6.98 3.99 -9.07
N GLY A 339 7.03 2.97 -9.93
CA GLY A 339 8.22 2.17 -10.20
C GLY A 339 8.78 1.51 -8.93
N LEU A 340 7.90 1.00 -8.07
CA LEU A 340 8.22 0.37 -6.77
C LEU A 340 7.59 -1.03 -6.61
N PHE A 341 7.02 -1.58 -7.68
CA PHE A 341 6.54 -2.96 -7.68
C PHE A 341 7.73 -3.92 -7.49
N ASN A 342 7.66 -4.81 -6.50
CA ASN A 342 8.73 -5.72 -6.07
C ASN A 342 10.05 -5.05 -5.63
N VAL A 343 9.98 -3.79 -5.17
CA VAL A 343 11.13 -3.10 -4.58
C VAL A 343 11.11 -3.26 -3.07
N TRP A 344 12.27 -3.58 -2.50
CA TRP A 344 12.50 -3.73 -1.08
C TRP A 344 13.49 -2.66 -0.58
N THR A 345 13.46 -2.34 0.72
CA THR A 345 14.39 -1.39 1.36
C THR A 345 15.85 -1.71 1.04
N GLU A 346 16.24 -2.99 1.04
CA GLU A 346 17.60 -3.45 0.72
C GLU A 346 18.01 -3.09 -0.70
N GLY A 347 17.06 -3.15 -1.66
CA GLY A 347 17.26 -2.72 -3.03
C GLY A 347 17.56 -1.22 -3.12
N LEU A 348 16.76 -0.40 -2.42
CA LEU A 348 16.95 1.05 -2.37
C LEU A 348 18.29 1.46 -1.70
N LEU A 349 18.70 0.73 -0.66
CA LEU A 349 19.99 0.94 0.00
C LEU A 349 21.16 0.64 -0.95
N THR A 350 21.07 -0.46 -1.69
CA THR A 350 22.11 -0.88 -2.66
C THR A 350 22.26 0.11 -3.81
N GLU A 351 21.15 0.57 -4.38
CA GLU A 351 21.16 1.61 -5.43
C GLU A 351 21.82 2.92 -4.94
N THR A 352 21.52 3.32 -3.70
CA THR A 352 22.07 4.53 -3.10
C THR A 352 23.57 4.42 -2.85
N ALA A 353 24.03 3.27 -2.36
CA ALA A 353 25.44 2.97 -2.16
C ALA A 353 26.23 2.98 -3.48
N GLY A 354 25.66 2.40 -4.56
CA GLY A 354 26.24 2.40 -5.90
C GLY A 354 26.38 3.79 -6.53
N ARG A 355 25.49 4.74 -6.19
CA ARG A 355 25.62 6.14 -6.63
C ARG A 355 26.72 6.90 -5.89
N LYS A 356 26.95 6.60 -4.61
CA LYS A 356 28.03 7.22 -3.82
C LYS A 356 29.43 6.73 -4.25
N SER A 357 29.53 5.56 -4.88
CA SER A 357 30.80 4.99 -5.39
C SER A 357 31.10 5.33 -6.85
N ALA A 358 30.18 5.96 -7.59
CA ALA A 358 30.45 6.44 -8.93
C ALA A 358 31.36 7.69 -8.87
N PRO A 359 32.53 7.71 -9.54
CA PRO A 359 33.37 8.89 -9.58
C PRO A 359 32.59 10.05 -10.20
N ALA A 360 32.70 11.23 -9.59
CA ALA A 360 32.11 12.45 -10.13
C ALA A 360 32.53 12.61 -11.60
N PRO A 361 31.61 12.99 -12.52
CA PRO A 361 31.97 13.22 -13.90
C PRO A 361 33.09 14.26 -13.91
N SER A 362 34.26 13.85 -14.41
CA SER A 362 35.43 14.71 -14.55
C SER A 362 35.00 15.92 -15.37
N GLY A 363 34.94 17.07 -14.69
CA GLY A 363 34.70 18.35 -15.34
C GLY A 363 35.71 18.54 -16.45
N VAL A 364 35.21 18.65 -17.68
CA VAL A 364 35.99 19.16 -18.80
C VAL A 364 36.17 20.65 -18.54
N CYS A 365 37.42 21.06 -18.33
CA CYS A 365 37.85 22.46 -18.31
C CYS A 365 37.58 23.15 -19.65
#